data_AF-A0A8J7D9F7-F1
#
_entry.id   AF-A0A8J7D9F7-F1
#
_cell.length_a   1.000
_cell.length_b   1.000
_cell.length_c   1.000
_cell.angle_alpha   90.00
_cell.angle_beta   90.00
_cell.angle_gamma   90.00
#
_symmetry.space_group_name_H-M   'P 1'
#
loop_
_entity.id
_entity.type
_entity.pdbx_description
1 polymer ?
#
loop_
_entity_poly.entity_id
_entity_poly.type
_entity_poly.pdbx_seq_one_letter_code
_entity_poly.pdbx_strand_id
1 'polypeptide(L)'
;MNLSPRLNPCPSNVHNLQKLNCNNAQTQAEINVCTQLSYQNADQKLNQVYQQLLPKLEKSRRQKLIFAQQAWIKFRDTSCEFEKSRYEQGSIVATVYLTCLEKTTKQRTQQLQEYLKPDP
;
A
#
# COMPACT_ATOMS: atom_id res chain seq x y z
N MET A 1 -0.61 -10.11 -10.33
CA MET A 1 0.53 -9.32 -9.81
C MET A 1 0.30 -9.14 -8.33
N ASN A 2 1.11 -9.77 -7.50
CA ASN A 2 1.00 -9.66 -6.05
C ASN A 2 1.79 -8.38 -5.67
N LEU A 3 1.10 -7.27 -5.44
CA LEU A 3 1.70 -5.93 -5.28
C LEU A 3 2.24 -5.65 -3.86
N SER A 4 1.92 -6.55 -2.94
CA SER A 4 2.47 -6.56 -1.60
C SER A 4 3.76 -7.41 -1.60
N PRO A 5 4.87 -6.92 -1.01
CA PRO A 5 5.91 -7.82 -0.56
C PRO A 5 5.23 -8.90 0.30
N ARG A 6 5.66 -10.16 0.22
CA ARG A 6 5.22 -11.18 1.19
C ARG A 6 5.72 -10.74 2.57
N LEU A 7 4.96 -9.88 3.23
CA LEU A 7 5.13 -9.54 4.62
C LEU A 7 4.54 -10.73 5.38
N ASN A 8 5.39 -11.36 6.19
CA ASN A 8 5.02 -12.50 7.00
C ASN A 8 3.68 -12.23 7.69
N PRO A 9 2.77 -13.21 7.73
CA PRO A 9 1.63 -13.11 8.62
C PRO A 9 2.15 -12.79 10.02
N CYS A 10 1.46 -11.88 10.72
CA CYS A 10 1.77 -11.57 12.12
C CYS A 10 2.03 -12.90 12.87
N PRO A 11 3.10 -13.00 13.66
CA PRO A 11 3.47 -14.25 14.31
C PRO A 11 2.28 -14.82 15.08
N SER A 12 2.06 -16.12 14.90
CA SER A 12 0.84 -16.86 15.22
C SER A 12 0.49 -16.97 16.71
N ASN A 13 1.00 -16.10 17.58
CA ASN A 13 0.54 -16.01 18.98
C ASN A 13 -0.67 -15.06 19.06
N VAL A 14 -1.74 -15.46 18.37
CA VAL A 14 -2.90 -14.64 18.01
C VAL A 14 -4.07 -14.90 18.95
N HIS A 15 -3.94 -14.59 20.24
CA HIS A 15 -5.09 -14.62 21.15
C HIS A 15 -5.62 -13.23 21.55
N ASN A 16 -4.96 -12.13 21.15
CA ASN A 16 -5.38 -10.78 21.55
C ASN A 16 -5.46 -9.73 20.42
N LEU A 17 -5.21 -10.10 19.15
CA LEU A 17 -5.31 -9.18 18.01
C LEU A 17 -6.75 -9.02 17.46
N GLN A 18 -7.70 -9.86 17.88
CA GLN A 18 -9.10 -9.73 17.50
C GLN A 18 -9.83 -8.52 18.13
N LYS A 19 -9.14 -7.73 18.99
CA LYS A 19 -9.70 -6.55 19.67
C LYS A 19 -8.80 -5.30 19.63
N LEU A 20 -7.78 -5.24 18.76
CA LEU A 20 -6.93 -4.05 18.69
C LEU A 20 -7.74 -2.85 18.18
N ASN A 21 -7.92 -1.84 19.04
CA ASN A 21 -8.56 -0.59 18.67
C ASN A 21 -7.53 0.39 18.10
N CYS A 22 -7.47 0.49 16.77
CA CYS A 22 -6.54 1.41 16.10
C CYS A 22 -6.81 2.90 16.34
N ASN A 23 -7.98 3.26 16.90
CA ASN A 23 -8.24 4.63 17.34
C ASN A 23 -7.60 4.94 18.70
N ASN A 24 -7.06 3.94 19.40
CA ASN A 24 -6.44 4.09 20.71
C ASN A 24 -5.19 3.21 20.88
N ALA A 25 -4.39 3.04 19.82
CA ALA A 25 -3.11 2.35 19.91
C ALA A 25 -2.13 3.16 20.78
N GLN A 26 -1.55 2.54 21.81
CA GLN A 26 -0.69 3.20 22.79
C GLN A 26 0.77 2.78 22.65
N THR A 27 1.02 1.53 22.28
CA THR A 27 2.40 1.03 22.11
C THR A 27 2.87 1.15 20.67
N GLN A 28 4.18 1.28 20.46
CA GLN A 28 4.75 1.29 19.11
C GLN A 28 4.43 0.01 18.31
N ALA A 29 4.28 -1.13 18.99
CA ALA A 29 3.87 -2.38 18.37
C ALA A 29 2.42 -2.31 17.86
N GLU A 30 1.48 -1.81 18.68
CA GLU A 30 0.09 -1.58 18.28
C GLU A 30 -0.02 -0.57 17.13
N ILE A 31 0.75 0.53 17.19
CA ILE A 31 0.83 1.52 16.13
C ILE A 31 1.28 0.84 14.82
N ASN A 32 2.36 0.06 14.86
CA ASN A 32 2.85 -0.65 13.68
C ASN A 32 1.80 -1.61 13.08
N VAL A 33 1.07 -2.36 13.92
CA VAL A 33 -0.01 -3.23 13.46
C VAL A 33 -1.13 -2.41 12.80
N CYS A 34 -1.54 -1.30 13.41
CA CYS A 34 -2.58 -0.45 12.86
C CYS A 34 -2.17 0.23 11.54
N THR A 35 -0.93 0.70 11.42
CA THR A 35 -0.40 1.24 10.16
C THR A 35 -0.30 0.16 9.10
N GLN A 36 0.07 -1.07 9.47
CA GLN A 36 0.10 -2.21 8.55
C GLN A 36 -1.30 -2.53 8.01
N LEU A 37 -2.33 -2.56 8.86
CA LEU A 37 -3.72 -2.75 8.44
C LEU A 37 -4.19 -1.63 7.51
N SER A 38 -3.84 -0.38 7.82
CA SER A 38 -4.17 0.78 6.98
C SER A 38 -3.54 0.68 5.58
N TYR A 39 -2.26 0.31 5.51
CA TYR A 39 -1.59 0.06 4.24
C TYR A 39 -2.22 -1.10 3.46
N GLN A 40 -2.54 -2.22 4.12
CA GLN A 40 -3.22 -3.36 3.48
C GLN A 40 -4.56 -2.97 2.87
N ASN A 41 -5.36 -2.16 3.58
CA ASN A 41 -6.62 -1.63 3.06
C ASN A 41 -6.40 -0.74 1.83
N ALA A 42 -5.36 0.09 1.83
CA ALA A 42 -5.00 0.92 0.69
C ALA A 42 -4.55 0.07 -0.52
N ASP A 43 -3.71 -0.94 -0.32
CA ASP A 43 -3.24 -1.86 -1.38
C ASP A 43 -4.40 -2.68 -1.95
N GLN A 44 -5.31 -3.17 -1.10
CA GLN A 44 -6.52 -3.85 -1.55
C GLN A 44 -7.38 -2.93 -2.42
N LYS A 45 -7.57 -1.67 -2.02
CA LYS A 45 -8.34 -0.71 -2.82
C LYS A 45 -7.67 -0.40 -4.16
N LEU A 46 -6.36 -0.22 -4.18
CA LEU A 46 -5.60 -0.03 -5.42
C LEU A 46 -5.80 -1.22 -6.36
N ASN A 47 -5.67 -2.44 -5.85
CA ASN A 47 -5.83 -3.66 -6.64
C ASN A 47 -7.24 -3.80 -7.21
N GLN A 48 -8.28 -3.47 -6.42
CA GLN A 48 -9.66 -3.44 -6.90
C GLN A 48 -9.84 -2.46 -8.07
N VAL A 49 -9.39 -1.22 -7.92
CA VAL A 49 -9.51 -0.20 -8.97
C VAL A 49 -8.72 -0.61 -10.22
N TYR A 50 -7.50 -1.13 -10.05
CA TYR A 50 -6.68 -1.63 -11.13
C TYR A 50 -7.36 -2.76 -11.92
N GLN A 51 -7.95 -3.73 -11.22
CA GLN A 51 -8.70 -4.83 -11.83
C GLN A 51 -9.98 -4.35 -12.53
N GLN A 52 -10.63 -3.30 -12.03
CA GLN A 52 -11.78 -2.68 -12.70
C GLN A 52 -11.39 -1.94 -13.99
N LEU A 53 -10.20 -1.32 -14.02
CA LEU A 53 -9.72 -0.53 -15.15
C LEU A 53 -9.22 -1.39 -16.32
N LEU A 54 -8.43 -2.44 -16.04
CA LEU A 54 -7.83 -3.29 -17.07
C LEU A 54 -8.78 -3.78 -18.19
N PRO A 55 -9.98 -4.32 -17.89
CA PRO A 55 -10.89 -4.82 -18.92
C PRO A 55 -11.50 -3.71 -19.78
N LYS A 56 -11.54 -2.47 -19.28
CA LYS A 56 -12.06 -1.30 -20.02
C LYS A 56 -11.06 -0.71 -21.02
N LEU A 57 -9.81 -1.18 -21.00
CA LEU A 57 -8.76 -0.68 -21.87
C LEU A 57 -8.53 -1.63 -23.05
N GLU A 58 -8.41 -1.03 -24.24
CA GLU A 58 -7.87 -1.67 -25.44
C GLU A 58 -6.46 -2.23 -25.20
N LYS A 59 -6.10 -3.30 -25.93
CA LYS A 59 -4.86 -4.09 -25.70
C LYS A 59 -3.60 -3.22 -25.56
N SER A 60 -3.42 -2.25 -26.46
CA SER A 60 -2.28 -1.32 -26.44
C SER A 60 -2.23 -0.47 -25.17
N ARG A 61 -3.36 0.13 -24.77
CA ARG A 61 -3.46 0.96 -23.55
C ARG A 61 -3.27 0.11 -22.29
N ARG A 62 -3.84 -1.10 -22.28
CA ARG A 62 -3.69 -2.06 -21.18
C ARG A 62 -2.23 -2.41 -20.94
N GLN A 63 -1.48 -2.72 -22.00
CA GLN A 63 -0.06 -3.05 -21.89
C GLN A 63 0.77 -1.89 -21.33
N LYS A 64 0.49 -0.65 -21.79
CA LYS A 64 1.13 0.56 -21.26
C LYS A 64 0.83 0.76 -19.77
N LEU A 65 -0.42 0.54 -19.35
CA LEU A 65 -0.80 0.64 -17.94
C LEU A 65 -0.08 -0.41 -17.07
N ILE A 66 0.04 -1.65 -17.56
CA ILE A 66 0.78 -2.72 -16.84
C ILE A 66 2.23 -2.29 -16.60
N PHE A 67 2.92 -1.78 -17.63
CA PHE A 67 4.30 -1.30 -17.48
C PHE A 67 4.40 -0.09 -16.55
N ALA A 68 3.48 0.87 -16.66
CA ALA A 68 3.43 2.01 -15.75
C ALA A 68 3.21 1.58 -14.29
N GLN A 69 2.36 0.56 -14.06
CA GLN A 69 2.12 0.04 -12.72
C GLN A 69 3.35 -0.68 -12.16
N GLN A 70 4.08 -1.45 -12.97
CA GLN A 70 5.33 -2.09 -12.57
C GLN A 70 6.41 -1.08 -12.20
N ALA A 71 6.60 -0.05 -13.03
CA ALA A 71 7.53 1.04 -12.74
C ALA A 71 7.13 1.81 -11.47
N TRP A 72 5.83 2.06 -11.29
CA TRP A 72 5.30 2.71 -10.09
C TRP A 72 5.60 1.92 -8.80
N ILE A 73 5.49 0.59 -8.81
CA ILE A 73 5.85 -0.25 -7.64
C ILE A 73 7.31 -0.02 -7.28
N LYS A 74 8.21 -0.05 -8.28
CA LYS A 74 9.64 0.17 -8.05
C LYS A 74 9.88 1.55 -7.45
N PHE A 75 9.26 2.59 -8.01
CA PHE A 75 9.31 3.95 -7.47
C PHE A 75 8.82 4.03 -6.02
N ARG A 76 7.66 3.44 -5.73
CA ARG A 76 7.06 3.41 -4.39
C ARG A 76 8.05 2.81 -3.40
N ASP A 77 8.52 1.60 -3.69
CA ASP A 77 9.36 0.84 -2.77
C ASP A 77 10.70 1.58 -2.54
N THR A 78 11.37 2.08 -3.59
CA THR A 78 12.62 2.82 -3.43
C THR A 78 12.44 4.17 -2.73
N SER A 79 11.31 4.85 -2.94
CA SER A 79 11.03 6.12 -2.26
C SER A 79 10.77 5.88 -0.77
N CYS A 80 10.02 4.84 -0.41
CA CYS A 80 9.75 4.53 0.98
C CYS A 80 10.98 3.98 1.73
N GLU A 81 11.87 3.25 1.04
CA GLU A 81 13.20 2.92 1.58
C GLU A 81 14.01 4.18 1.90
N PHE A 82 14.02 5.16 0.99
CA PHE A 82 14.65 6.45 1.24
C PHE A 82 14.00 7.22 2.40
N GLU A 83 12.67 7.29 2.47
CA GLU A 83 11.98 8.00 3.57
C GLU A 83 12.29 7.40 4.95
N LYS A 84 12.30 6.06 5.06
CA LYS A 84 12.62 5.41 6.34
C LYS A 84 14.10 5.52 6.71
N SER A 85 15.00 5.76 5.75
CA SER A 85 16.46 5.81 5.98
C SER A 85 16.87 6.85 7.03
N ARG A 86 16.09 7.94 7.15
CA ARG A 86 16.28 8.99 8.17
C ARG A 86 16.20 8.48 9.61
N TYR A 87 15.54 7.34 9.82
CA TYR A 87 15.18 6.83 11.13
C TYR A 87 15.78 5.47 11.45
N GLU A 88 16.70 4.93 10.64
CA GLU A 88 17.13 3.51 10.61
C GLU A 88 17.38 2.82 11.96
N GLN A 89 17.71 3.58 13.02
CA GLN A 89 18.01 3.06 14.36
C GLN A 89 16.85 3.24 15.37
N GLY A 90 15.71 3.79 14.94
CA GLY A 90 14.57 4.12 15.78
C GLY A 90 13.42 3.11 15.68
N SER A 91 12.63 3.00 16.74
CA SER A 91 11.43 2.15 16.78
C SER A 91 10.32 2.61 15.81
N ILE A 92 10.41 3.85 15.29
CA ILE A 92 9.46 4.45 14.36
C ILE A 92 9.66 4.02 12.89
N VAL A 93 10.79 3.37 12.55
CA VAL A 93 11.14 2.99 11.15
C VAL A 93 10.01 2.27 10.44
N ALA A 94 9.38 1.31 11.12
CA ALA A 94 8.27 0.54 10.57
C ALA A 94 7.05 1.42 10.27
N THR A 95 6.68 2.32 11.19
CA THR A 95 5.58 3.27 10.98
C THR A 95 5.87 4.18 9.79
N VAL A 96 7.06 4.77 9.71
CA VAL A 96 7.45 5.67 8.60
C VAL A 96 7.34 4.96 7.25
N TYR A 97 7.88 3.73 7.17
CA TYR A 97 7.82 2.94 5.95
C TYR A 97 6.38 2.64 5.52
N LEU A 98 5.56 2.13 6.45
CA LEU A 98 4.18 1.74 6.17
C LEU A 98 3.30 2.96 5.82
N THR A 99 3.49 4.09 6.48
CA THR A 99 2.79 5.34 6.15
C THR A 99 3.18 5.85 4.77
N CYS A 100 4.46 5.77 4.38
CA CYS A 100 4.88 6.11 3.02
C CYS A 100 4.20 5.21 1.97
N LEU A 101 4.21 3.90 2.22
CA LEU A 101 3.58 2.92 1.33
C LEU A 101 2.08 3.20 1.18
N GLU A 102 1.39 3.46 2.29
CA GLU A 102 -0.04 3.80 2.30
C GLU A 102 -0.33 5.07 1.50
N LYS A 103 0.38 6.17 1.80
CA LYS A 103 0.18 7.47 1.13
C LYS A 103 0.38 7.36 -0.37
N THR A 104 1.48 6.76 -0.79
CA THR A 104 1.82 6.59 -2.21
C THR A 104 0.80 5.70 -2.93
N THR A 105 0.31 4.65 -2.25
CA THR A 105 -0.73 3.74 -2.76
C THR A 105 -2.09 4.45 -2.90
N LYS A 106 -2.49 5.29 -1.94
CA LYS A 106 -3.71 6.11 -2.04
C LYS A 106 -3.65 7.07 -3.21
N GLN A 107 -2.52 7.76 -3.40
CA GLN A 107 -2.32 8.66 -4.55
C GLN A 107 -2.43 7.93 -5.89
N ARG A 108 -1.80 6.75 -6.00
CA ARG A 108 -1.92 5.94 -7.22
C ARG A 108 -3.34 5.46 -7.46
N THR A 109 -4.05 5.08 -6.40
CA THR A 109 -5.47 4.70 -6.48
C THR A 109 -6.30 5.83 -7.09
N GLN A 110 -6.09 7.07 -6.66
CA GLN A 110 -6.77 8.24 -7.22
C GLN A 110 -6.46 8.40 -8.72
N GLN A 111 -5.19 8.30 -9.13
CA GLN A 111 -4.82 8.35 -10.55
C GLN A 111 -5.54 7.27 -11.39
N LEU A 112 -5.63 6.04 -10.87
CA LEU A 112 -6.34 4.96 -11.56
C LEU A 112 -7.85 5.20 -11.61
N GLN A 113 -8.44 5.82 -10.58
CA GLN A 113 -9.84 6.23 -10.57
C GLN A 113 -10.13 7.33 -11.59
N GLU A 114 -9.21 8.26 -11.80
CA GLU A 114 -9.35 9.26 -12.87
C GLU A 114 -9.40 8.60 -14.25
N TYR A 115 -8.59 7.57 -14.50
CA TYR A 115 -8.63 6.82 -15.77
C TYR A 115 -9.91 6.00 -15.99
N LEU A 116 -10.72 5.80 -14.95
CA LEU A 116 -12.02 5.13 -15.06
C LEU A 116 -13.15 6.08 -15.47
N LYS A 117 -12.94 7.40 -15.36
CA LYS A 117 -13.94 8.38 -15.77
C LYS A 117 -14.05 8.40 -17.30
N PRO A 118 -15.25 8.61 -17.85
CA PRO A 118 -15.40 8.87 -19.28
C PRO A 118 -14.56 10.08 -19.68
N ASP A 119 -14.00 10.06 -20.89
CA ASP A 119 -13.40 11.26 -21.47
C ASP A 119 -14.51 12.34 -21.58
N PRO A 120 -14.23 13.60 -21.19
CA PRO A 120 -15.19 14.69 -21.31
C PRO A 120 -15.60 14.97 -22.76
#